data_AF-Q32IP4-F1
#
_entry.id   AF-Q32IP4-F1
#
_cell.length_a   1.000
_cell.length_b   1.000
_cell.length_c   1.000
_cell.angle_alpha   90.00
_cell.angle_beta   90.00
_cell.angle_gamma   90.00
#
_symmetry.space_group_name_H-M   'P 1'
#
loop_
_entity.id
_entity.type
_entity.pdbx_description
1 polymer ?
#
loop_
_entity_poly.entity_id
_entity_poly.type
_entity_poly.pdbx_seq_one_letter_code
_entity_poly.pdbx_strand_id
1 'polypeptide(L)'
;MPGTYQGAEAGANFDYGDAGALSFSYMWTNEYKAPWHLEMDEFYQNDKTTKVDYLHSIGAKYDFKNNFVLEAAFGQAEGYIDQYFAKASYKFDIAGSPLTTSYQFYGTCDKVDDRSVNDLYDGTAWLQALTFGYRAADVVDLRLEGTWVKADGQQGYFLQRMTPTYASSNGRLDIWWDNRSDFNANGEKAVFFGAMYDLKNWNLPGFAIGASYVYAWDAKPAT
;
A
#
# COMPACT_ATOMS: atom_id res chain seq x y z
N MET A 1 -4.27 -16.72 -10.56
CA MET A 1 -4.32 -15.58 -11.51
C MET A 1 -4.12 -14.29 -10.71
N PRO A 2 -3.67 -13.15 -11.27
CA PRO A 2 -3.65 -11.89 -10.53
C PRO A 2 -5.08 -11.41 -10.22
N GLY A 3 -5.22 -10.60 -9.18
CA GLY A 3 -6.47 -9.88 -8.93
C GLY A 3 -6.76 -8.95 -10.10
N THR A 4 -8.00 -8.91 -10.57
CA THR A 4 -8.37 -8.19 -11.81
C THR A 4 -9.62 -7.37 -11.60
N TYR A 5 -9.60 -6.13 -12.09
CA TYR A 5 -10.75 -5.24 -12.08
C TYR A 5 -11.42 -5.21 -13.47
N GLN A 6 -12.75 -5.11 -13.49
CA GLN A 6 -13.50 -4.70 -14.68
C GLN A 6 -13.68 -3.20 -14.61
N GLY A 7 -13.37 -2.49 -15.70
CA GLY A 7 -13.50 -1.04 -15.72
C GLY A 7 -12.72 -0.39 -16.85
N ALA A 8 -12.36 0.87 -16.62
CA ALA A 8 -11.56 1.68 -17.53
C ALA A 8 -10.46 2.41 -16.77
N GLU A 9 -9.29 2.51 -17.41
CA GLU A 9 -8.18 3.33 -16.93
C GLU A 9 -7.73 4.26 -18.06
N ALA A 10 -7.44 5.51 -17.70
CA ALA A 10 -6.83 6.49 -18.58
C ALA A 10 -5.72 7.21 -17.83
N GLY A 11 -4.65 7.57 -18.52
CA GLY A 11 -3.56 8.32 -17.93
C GLY A 11 -2.71 8.97 -19.00
N ALA A 12 -1.84 9.89 -18.58
CA ALA A 12 -0.79 10.38 -19.45
C ALA A 12 0.50 10.70 -18.70
N ASN A 13 1.56 10.83 -19.47
CA ASN A 13 2.91 11.13 -19.00
C ASN A 13 3.42 12.34 -19.78
N PHE A 14 3.79 13.38 -19.05
CA PHE A 14 4.42 14.59 -19.60
C PHE A 14 5.85 14.66 -19.11
N ASP A 15 6.80 14.57 -20.04
CA ASP A 15 8.22 14.76 -19.76
C ASP A 15 8.60 16.22 -20.08
N TYR A 16 9.12 16.93 -19.09
CA TYR A 16 9.55 18.33 -19.19
C TYR A 16 11.09 18.48 -19.27
N GLY A 17 11.78 17.45 -19.75
CA GLY A 17 13.24 17.42 -19.80
C GLY A 17 13.81 17.40 -18.38
N ASP A 18 14.78 18.27 -18.11
CA ASP A 18 15.47 18.33 -16.81
C ASP A 18 14.57 18.84 -15.67
N ALA A 19 13.44 19.49 -15.97
CA ALA A 19 12.53 19.97 -14.95
C ALA A 19 11.80 18.83 -14.22
N GLY A 20 11.67 17.66 -14.86
CA GLY A 20 11.01 16.49 -14.30
C GLY A 20 10.00 15.84 -15.26
N ALA A 21 9.30 14.83 -14.78
CA ALA A 21 8.22 14.15 -15.50
C ALA A 21 6.98 14.00 -14.61
N LEU A 22 5.83 14.45 -15.12
CA LEU A 22 4.52 14.30 -14.48
C LEU A 22 3.77 13.13 -15.11
N SER A 23 3.38 12.16 -14.29
CA SER A 23 2.46 11.08 -14.64
C SER A 23 1.14 11.29 -13.91
N PHE A 24 0.02 11.05 -14.58
CA PHE A 24 -1.28 10.95 -13.92
C PHE A 24 -2.05 9.73 -14.44
N SER A 25 -2.89 9.16 -13.59
CA SER A 25 -3.81 8.08 -13.94
C SER A 25 -5.14 8.29 -13.24
N TYR A 26 -6.21 7.90 -13.93
CA TYR A 26 -7.56 7.80 -13.43
C TYR A 26 -8.07 6.39 -13.75
N MET A 27 -8.66 5.73 -12.77
CA MET A 27 -9.28 4.43 -12.89
C MET A 27 -10.71 4.49 -12.39
N TRP A 28 -11.62 3.83 -13.09
CA TRP A 28 -12.99 3.57 -12.67
C TRP A 28 -13.28 2.08 -12.83
N THR A 29 -13.96 1.47 -11.87
CA THR A 29 -14.25 0.03 -11.86
C THR A 29 -15.57 -0.28 -11.16
N ASN A 30 -16.25 -1.35 -11.58
CA ASN A 30 -17.52 -1.82 -11.04
C ASN A 30 -17.49 -3.26 -10.48
N GLU A 31 -16.46 -4.05 -10.80
CA GLU A 31 -16.31 -5.42 -10.31
C GLU A 31 -14.83 -5.78 -10.10
N TYR A 32 -14.59 -6.73 -9.21
CA TYR A 32 -13.26 -7.27 -8.93
C TYR A 32 -13.28 -8.79 -8.83
N LYS A 33 -12.27 -9.44 -9.41
CA LYS A 33 -12.01 -10.87 -9.22
C LYS A 33 -10.73 -11.06 -8.42
N ALA A 34 -10.84 -11.71 -7.27
CA ALA A 34 -9.69 -12.10 -6.47
C ALA A 34 -8.85 -13.20 -7.15
N PRO A 35 -7.54 -13.34 -6.81
CA PRO A 35 -6.65 -14.33 -7.40
C PRO A 35 -7.11 -15.79 -7.38
N TRP A 36 -7.94 -16.14 -6.39
CA TRP A 36 -8.49 -17.48 -6.12
C TRP A 36 -9.96 -17.62 -6.53
N HIS A 37 -10.57 -16.58 -7.13
CA HIS A 37 -11.93 -16.65 -7.66
C HIS A 37 -11.92 -16.94 -9.17
N LEU A 38 -13.00 -17.57 -9.64
CA LEU A 38 -13.21 -17.87 -11.06
C LEU A 38 -14.02 -16.78 -11.76
N GLU A 39 -14.92 -16.12 -11.03
CA GLU A 39 -15.87 -15.12 -11.52
C GLU A 39 -15.56 -13.74 -10.92
N MET A 40 -16.14 -12.71 -11.51
CA MET A 40 -16.04 -11.34 -10.99
C MET A 40 -17.07 -11.15 -9.89
N ASP A 41 -16.70 -10.46 -8.82
CA ASP A 41 -17.58 -10.11 -7.71
C ASP A 41 -17.92 -8.62 -7.76
N GLU A 42 -19.15 -8.30 -7.40
CA GLU A 42 -19.59 -6.93 -7.15
C GLU A 42 -19.03 -6.41 -5.81
N PHE A 43 -19.03 -5.09 -5.65
CA PHE A 43 -18.59 -4.44 -4.41
C PHE A 43 -19.73 -4.32 -3.41
N TYR A 44 -19.41 -4.56 -2.14
CA TYR A 44 -20.36 -4.45 -1.03
C TYR A 44 -19.72 -3.72 0.16
N GLN A 45 -20.56 -3.05 0.94
CA GLN A 45 -20.20 -2.54 2.26
C GLN A 45 -19.98 -3.70 3.25
N ASN A 46 -19.67 -3.38 4.50
CA ASN A 46 -19.28 -4.37 5.50
C ASN A 46 -20.40 -5.35 5.87
N ASP A 47 -21.65 -4.92 5.74
CA ASP A 47 -22.85 -5.75 5.92
C ASP A 47 -23.01 -6.88 4.89
N LYS A 48 -22.25 -6.83 3.77
CA LYS A 48 -22.31 -7.78 2.64
C LYS A 48 -23.66 -7.80 1.91
N THR A 49 -24.48 -6.78 2.11
CA THR A 49 -25.81 -6.65 1.48
C THR A 49 -25.96 -5.34 0.73
N THR A 50 -25.38 -4.26 1.25
CA THR A 50 -25.45 -2.94 0.64
C THR A 50 -24.38 -2.85 -0.44
N LYS A 51 -24.82 -2.76 -1.70
CA LYS A 51 -23.94 -2.68 -2.86
C LYS A 51 -23.24 -1.32 -2.93
N VAL A 52 -22.01 -1.33 -3.45
CA VAL A 52 -21.27 -0.15 -3.91
C VAL A 52 -21.17 -0.27 -5.43
N ASP A 53 -21.73 0.66 -6.22
CA ASP A 53 -21.84 0.42 -7.68
C ASP A 53 -20.50 0.61 -8.40
N TYR A 54 -19.63 1.48 -7.89
CA TYR A 54 -18.27 1.64 -8.42
C TYR A 54 -17.24 2.06 -7.39
N LEU A 55 -15.98 1.80 -7.75
CA LEU A 55 -14.81 2.42 -7.18
C LEU A 55 -14.15 3.29 -8.24
N HIS A 56 -13.54 4.40 -7.84
CA HIS A 56 -12.66 5.15 -8.72
C HIS A 56 -11.44 5.68 -7.97
N SER A 57 -10.36 5.94 -8.70
CA SER A 57 -9.17 6.57 -8.13
C SER A 57 -8.51 7.49 -9.13
N ILE A 58 -7.96 8.59 -8.64
CA ILE A 58 -7.08 9.49 -9.39
C ILE A 58 -5.74 9.60 -8.66
N GLY A 59 -4.65 9.48 -9.40
CA GLY A 59 -3.30 9.57 -8.85
C GLY A 59 -2.39 10.38 -9.76
N ALA A 60 -1.39 11.00 -9.14
CA ALA A 60 -0.31 11.69 -9.83
C ALA A 60 1.03 11.32 -9.21
N LYS A 61 2.06 11.28 -10.07
CA LYS A 61 3.46 11.11 -9.70
C LYS A 61 4.28 12.18 -10.40
N TYR A 62 5.14 12.86 -9.64
CA TYR A 62 6.14 13.75 -10.20
C TYR A 62 7.54 13.19 -9.90
N ASP A 63 8.26 12.84 -10.95
CA ASP A 63 9.67 12.49 -10.90
C ASP A 63 10.50 13.74 -11.21
N PHE A 64 11.21 14.27 -10.22
CA PHE A 64 12.04 15.46 -10.37
C PHE A 64 13.35 15.17 -11.14
N LYS A 65 13.60 13.92 -11.55
CA LYS A 65 14.81 13.44 -12.24
C LYS A 65 16.12 13.70 -11.49
N ASN A 66 16.01 13.99 -10.20
CA ASN A 66 17.13 14.19 -9.28
C ASN A 66 17.10 13.16 -8.13
N ASN A 67 16.58 11.96 -8.42
CA ASN A 67 16.30 10.87 -7.48
C ASN A 67 15.19 11.13 -6.46
N PHE A 68 14.53 12.29 -6.49
CA PHE A 68 13.35 12.58 -5.68
C PHE A 68 12.07 12.36 -6.49
N VAL A 69 11.14 11.60 -5.92
CA VAL A 69 9.84 11.31 -6.52
C VAL A 69 8.74 11.55 -5.49
N LEU A 70 7.71 12.29 -5.89
CA LEU A 70 6.49 12.51 -5.13
C LEU A 70 5.32 11.80 -5.81
N GLU A 71 4.51 11.11 -5.03
CA GLU A 71 3.27 10.46 -5.46
C GLU A 71 2.13 10.88 -4.54
N ALA A 72 0.94 11.10 -5.10
CA ALA A 72 -0.28 11.29 -4.33
C ALA A 72 -1.46 10.71 -5.10
N ALA A 73 -2.42 10.12 -4.38
CA ALA A 73 -3.66 9.62 -4.97
C ALA A 73 -4.84 9.77 -4.02
N PHE A 74 -6.02 9.84 -4.63
CA PHE A 74 -7.32 9.79 -3.98
C PHE A 74 -8.12 8.65 -4.60
N GLY A 75 -8.77 7.84 -3.76
CA GLY A 75 -9.70 6.81 -4.16
C GLY A 75 -11.03 6.97 -3.45
N GLN A 76 -12.10 6.49 -4.06
CA GLN A 76 -13.41 6.44 -3.44
C GLN A 76 -14.17 5.18 -3.84
N ALA A 77 -14.74 4.52 -2.84
CA ALA A 77 -15.91 3.67 -2.98
C ALA A 77 -17.16 4.55 -2.94
N GLU A 78 -17.99 4.45 -3.97
CA GLU A 78 -19.20 5.26 -4.10
C GLU A 78 -20.03 5.23 -2.81
N GLY A 79 -20.31 6.42 -2.27
CA GLY A 79 -21.16 6.58 -1.10
C GLY A 79 -20.65 5.94 0.20
N TYR A 80 -19.43 5.38 0.23
CA TYR A 80 -19.01 4.53 1.33
C TYR A 80 -17.66 4.91 1.97
N ILE A 81 -16.56 4.86 1.21
CA ILE A 81 -15.21 5.08 1.75
C ILE A 81 -14.42 6.01 0.83
N ASP A 82 -13.73 6.98 1.41
CA ASP A 82 -12.67 7.75 0.77
C ASP A 82 -11.29 7.24 1.22
N GLN A 83 -10.35 7.16 0.28
CA GLN A 83 -8.97 6.75 0.52
C GLN A 83 -7.97 7.79 0.02
N TYR A 84 -6.87 7.90 0.75
CA TYR A 84 -5.80 8.84 0.49
C TYR A 84 -4.45 8.13 0.47
N PHE A 85 -3.60 8.52 -0.46
CA PHE A 85 -2.22 8.04 -0.53
C PHE A 85 -1.29 9.21 -0.79
N ALA A 86 -0.16 9.24 -0.08
CA ALA A 86 0.95 10.11 -0.38
C ALA A 86 2.26 9.38 -0.15
N LYS A 87 3.24 9.61 -1.01
CA LYS A 87 4.58 9.04 -0.88
C LYS A 87 5.63 10.03 -1.35
N ALA A 88 6.68 10.16 -0.56
CA ALA A 88 7.91 10.83 -0.94
C ALA A 88 9.03 9.79 -0.90
N SER A 89 9.73 9.63 -2.02
CA SER A 89 10.87 8.72 -2.10
C SER A 89 12.11 9.44 -2.59
N TYR A 90 13.25 9.06 -2.03
CA TYR A 90 14.54 9.63 -2.38
C TYR A 90 15.59 8.52 -2.46
N LYS A 91 16.50 8.65 -3.41
CA LYS A 91 17.66 7.76 -3.54
C LYS A 91 18.95 8.58 -3.50
N PHE A 92 19.87 8.18 -2.64
CA PHE A 92 21.18 8.82 -2.49
C PHE A 92 22.22 7.78 -2.11
N ASP A 93 23.49 8.05 -2.39
CA ASP A 93 24.56 7.08 -2.15
C ASP A 93 25.11 7.21 -0.72
N ILE A 94 25.29 6.07 -0.06
CA ILE A 94 26.03 5.92 1.20
C ILE A 94 27.10 4.85 1.03
N ALA A 95 28.34 5.19 1.38
CA ALA A 95 29.49 4.29 1.29
C ALA A 95 29.66 3.65 -0.12
N GLY A 96 29.37 4.41 -1.17
CA GLY A 96 29.51 3.96 -2.57
C GLY A 96 28.39 3.06 -3.08
N SER A 97 27.29 2.91 -2.34
CA SER A 97 26.12 2.13 -2.77
C SER A 97 24.82 2.91 -2.57
N PRO A 98 23.81 2.70 -3.43
CA PRO A 98 22.56 3.43 -3.33
C PRO A 98 21.77 3.01 -2.09
N LEU A 99 21.37 4.00 -1.31
CA LEU A 99 20.32 3.90 -0.30
C LEU A 99 19.03 4.49 -0.88
N THR A 100 17.98 3.69 -0.95
CA THR A 100 16.63 4.14 -1.25
C THR A 100 15.87 4.34 0.06
N THR A 101 15.13 5.44 0.17
CA THR A 101 14.27 5.72 1.32
C THR A 101 12.92 6.21 0.86
N SER A 102 11.87 5.92 1.63
CA SER A 102 10.57 6.58 1.42
C SER A 102 9.81 6.81 2.71
N TYR A 103 9.05 7.89 2.74
CA TYR A 103 7.94 8.09 3.66
C TYR A 103 6.63 7.91 2.90
N GLN A 104 5.70 7.20 3.51
CA GLN A 104 4.42 6.83 2.89
C GLN A 104 3.30 7.06 3.90
N PHE A 105 2.19 7.60 3.42
CA PHE A 105 0.96 7.79 4.17
C PHE A 105 -0.19 7.14 3.40
N TYR A 106 -0.96 6.33 4.09
CA TYR A 106 -2.19 5.71 3.63
C TYR A 106 -3.29 6.13 4.59
N GLY A 107 -4.37 6.71 4.08
CA GLY A 107 -5.50 7.20 4.87
C GLY A 107 -6.82 6.63 4.38
N THR A 108 -7.77 6.44 5.28
CA THR A 108 -9.11 5.97 4.97
C THR A 108 -10.12 6.64 5.88
N CYS A 109 -11.24 7.09 5.31
CA CYS A 109 -12.37 7.63 6.03
C CYS A 109 -13.63 7.04 5.44
N ASP A 110 -14.41 6.33 6.22
CA ASP A 110 -15.77 5.98 5.85
C ASP A 110 -16.70 7.19 5.96
N LYS A 111 -17.81 7.11 5.23
CA LYS A 111 -18.85 8.15 5.13
C LYS A 111 -20.06 7.83 5.99
N VAL A 112 -20.10 6.64 6.57
CA VAL A 112 -21.17 6.16 7.44
C VAL A 112 -20.81 6.58 8.87
N ASP A 113 -21.75 7.22 9.58
CA ASP A 113 -21.57 7.69 10.97
C ASP A 113 -22.87 7.41 11.74
N ASP A 114 -23.30 6.14 11.69
CA ASP A 114 -24.55 5.68 12.29
C ASP A 114 -24.35 4.54 13.30
N ARG A 115 -23.09 4.17 13.59
CA ARG A 115 -22.68 3.05 14.44
C ARG A 115 -23.17 1.68 13.97
N SER A 116 -23.64 1.57 12.74
CA SER A 116 -23.91 0.27 12.11
C SER A 116 -22.60 -0.47 11.84
N VAL A 117 -22.69 -1.70 11.33
CA VAL A 117 -21.51 -2.46 10.91
C VAL A 117 -20.74 -1.82 9.75
N ASN A 118 -21.35 -0.87 9.04
CA ASN A 118 -20.74 -0.13 7.94
C ASN A 118 -20.00 1.13 8.42
N ASP A 119 -20.17 1.54 9.68
CA ASP A 119 -19.38 2.57 10.35
C ASP A 119 -18.08 1.93 10.85
N LEU A 120 -16.99 2.15 10.09
CA LEU A 120 -15.75 1.39 10.23
C LEU A 120 -14.78 2.02 11.23
N TYR A 121 -14.62 3.34 11.16
CA TYR A 121 -13.58 4.05 11.87
C TYR A 121 -14.09 5.28 12.60
N ASP A 122 -13.53 5.52 13.79
CA ASP A 122 -13.72 6.76 14.53
C ASP A 122 -12.87 7.87 13.93
N GLY A 123 -13.33 8.41 12.80
CA GLY A 123 -12.64 9.41 11.97
C GLY A 123 -11.63 8.80 11.00
N THR A 124 -10.56 9.52 10.69
CA THR A 124 -9.57 9.04 9.72
C THR A 124 -8.66 7.96 10.32
N ALA A 125 -8.77 6.74 9.79
CA ALA A 125 -7.79 5.68 9.97
C ALA A 125 -6.60 5.88 9.02
N TRP A 126 -5.40 5.49 9.46
CA TRP A 126 -4.20 5.61 8.67
C TRP A 126 -3.13 4.57 9.02
N LEU A 127 -2.29 4.31 8.02
CA LEU A 127 -1.00 3.65 8.14
C LEU A 127 0.07 4.59 7.61
N GLN A 128 1.10 4.82 8.42
CA GLN A 128 2.31 5.53 8.02
C GLN A 128 3.46 4.54 7.92
N ALA A 129 4.34 4.74 6.95
CA ALA A 129 5.51 3.90 6.79
C ALA A 129 6.78 4.68 6.43
N LEU A 130 7.90 4.20 6.95
CA LEU A 130 9.25 4.57 6.56
C LEU A 130 9.97 3.34 6.03
N THR A 131 10.61 3.46 4.87
CA THR A 131 11.38 2.36 4.28
C THR A 131 12.81 2.79 3.98
N PHE A 132 13.74 1.86 4.16
CA PHE A 132 15.15 1.99 3.81
C PHE A 132 15.59 0.71 3.09
N GLY A 133 16.13 0.86 1.88
CA GLY A 133 16.69 -0.23 1.09
C GLY A 133 18.14 0.06 0.73
N TYR A 134 19.05 -0.85 1.05
CA TYR A 134 20.47 -0.68 0.81
C TYR A 134 21.08 -1.92 0.16
N ARG A 135 21.81 -1.74 -0.94
CA ARG A 135 22.54 -2.83 -1.60
C ARG A 135 24.02 -2.76 -1.23
N ALA A 136 24.44 -3.56 -0.25
CA ALA A 136 25.84 -3.64 0.13
C ALA A 136 26.63 -4.56 -0.81
N ALA A 137 27.75 -4.04 -1.34
CA ALA A 137 28.71 -4.77 -2.18
C ALA A 137 28.09 -5.51 -3.39
N ASP A 138 26.98 -5.01 -3.92
CA ASP A 138 26.21 -5.60 -5.02
C ASP A 138 25.70 -7.04 -4.79
N VAL A 139 25.80 -7.58 -3.57
CA VAL A 139 25.42 -8.96 -3.22
C VAL A 139 24.50 -9.07 -2.02
N VAL A 140 24.44 -8.07 -1.14
CA VAL A 140 23.56 -8.09 0.04
C VAL A 140 22.51 -7.00 -0.10
N ASP A 141 21.24 -7.38 -0.23
CA ASP A 141 20.10 -6.49 -0.09
C ASP A 141 19.69 -6.42 1.38
N LEU A 142 19.74 -5.22 1.95
CA LEU A 142 19.24 -4.91 3.29
C LEU A 142 17.95 -4.09 3.17
N ARG A 143 16.96 -4.45 3.99
CA ARG A 143 15.70 -3.72 4.14
C ARG A 143 15.46 -3.43 5.61
N LEU A 144 15.16 -2.18 5.93
CA LEU A 144 14.66 -1.75 7.22
C LEU A 144 13.39 -0.94 6.98
N GLU A 145 12.27 -1.38 7.52
CA GLU A 145 10.97 -0.75 7.30
C GLU A 145 10.24 -0.63 8.63
N GLY A 146 9.57 0.50 8.84
CA GLY A 146 8.78 0.75 10.03
C GLY A 146 7.37 1.18 9.65
N THR A 147 6.37 0.68 10.37
CA THR A 147 4.97 1.08 10.24
C THR A 147 4.41 1.59 11.55
N TRP A 148 3.43 2.48 11.45
CA TRP A 148 2.60 2.92 12.56
C TRP A 148 1.16 3.07 12.10
N VAL A 149 0.24 2.55 12.88
CA VAL A 149 -1.18 2.45 12.54
C VAL A 149 -2.04 3.18 13.57
N LYS A 150 -3.06 3.88 13.07
CA LYS A 150 -4.23 4.32 13.82
C LYS A 150 -5.48 3.85 13.07
N ALA A 151 -6.34 3.10 13.74
CA ALA A 151 -7.55 2.55 13.17
C ALA A 151 -8.60 2.34 14.28
N ASP A 152 -8.84 3.39 15.07
CA ASP A 152 -9.90 3.42 16.08
C ASP A 152 -11.27 3.19 15.40
N GLY A 153 -12.20 2.50 16.06
CA GLY A 153 -13.52 2.13 15.53
C GLY A 153 -13.75 0.63 15.42
N GLN A 154 -14.90 0.25 14.85
CA GLN A 154 -15.39 -1.14 14.81
C GLN A 154 -14.49 -2.07 14.00
N GLN A 155 -13.82 -1.56 12.97
CA GLN A 155 -12.90 -2.35 12.16
C GLN A 155 -11.65 -2.76 12.96
N GLY A 156 -11.08 -1.86 13.76
CA GLY A 156 -9.92 -2.12 14.62
C GLY A 156 -8.58 -2.42 13.92
N TYR A 157 -8.52 -2.33 12.59
CA TYR A 157 -7.29 -2.48 11.80
C TYR A 157 -7.38 -1.69 10.49
N PHE A 158 -6.25 -1.28 9.95
CA PHE A 158 -6.19 -0.51 8.71
C PHE A 158 -6.22 -1.41 7.46
N LEU A 159 -6.98 -1.00 6.44
CA LEU A 159 -6.97 -1.65 5.12
C LEU A 159 -6.71 -0.63 4.00
N GLN A 160 -5.83 -0.99 3.07
CA GLN A 160 -5.61 -0.27 1.82
C GLN A 160 -6.73 -0.45 0.79
N ARG A 161 -7.80 -1.18 1.13
CA ARG A 161 -8.89 -1.54 0.22
C ARG A 161 -10.09 -0.60 0.42
N MET A 162 -10.74 -0.21 -0.67
CA MET A 162 -11.96 0.61 -0.61
C MET A 162 -13.22 -0.22 -0.27
N THR A 163 -13.06 -1.54 -0.12
CA THR A 163 -14.08 -2.45 0.41
C THR A 163 -13.50 -3.25 1.59
N PRO A 164 -14.29 -3.50 2.65
CA PRO A 164 -13.77 -3.99 3.94
C PRO A 164 -13.53 -5.51 3.93
N THR A 165 -14.32 -6.25 3.15
CA THR A 165 -14.28 -7.70 3.13
C THR A 165 -13.02 -8.21 2.45
N TYR A 166 -12.51 -9.35 2.93
CA TYR A 166 -11.42 -10.02 2.24
C TYR A 166 -11.87 -10.42 0.82
N ALA A 167 -10.95 -10.34 -0.14
CA ALA A 167 -11.18 -10.71 -1.55
C ALA A 167 -12.13 -9.78 -2.36
N SER A 168 -12.64 -8.67 -1.82
CA SER A 168 -13.61 -7.84 -2.55
C SER A 168 -13.03 -6.68 -3.35
N SER A 169 -11.81 -6.24 -3.03
CA SER A 169 -11.05 -5.29 -3.84
C SER A 169 -9.56 -5.36 -3.46
N ASN A 170 -8.72 -4.59 -4.12
CA ASN A 170 -7.34 -4.37 -3.73
C ASN A 170 -6.91 -2.90 -3.97
N GLY A 171 -5.94 -2.42 -3.22
CA GLY A 171 -5.46 -1.04 -3.35
C GLY A 171 -3.94 -0.94 -3.33
N ARG A 172 -3.45 0.29 -3.33
CA ARG A 172 -2.01 0.56 -3.26
C ARG A 172 -1.53 0.36 -1.82
N LEU A 173 -0.58 -0.55 -1.62
CA LEU A 173 0.20 -0.69 -0.39
C LEU A 173 1.58 -1.23 -0.77
N ASP A 174 2.64 -0.46 -0.47
CA ASP A 174 4.02 -0.85 -0.83
C ASP A 174 4.64 -1.69 0.29
N ILE A 175 4.09 -1.60 1.50
CA ILE A 175 4.53 -2.36 2.65
C ILE A 175 4.03 -3.79 2.51
N TRP A 176 4.95 -4.63 2.04
CA TRP A 176 4.75 -6.06 1.90
C TRP A 176 5.94 -6.77 2.53
N TRP A 177 5.69 -7.33 3.71
CA TRP A 177 6.67 -8.12 4.45
C TRP A 177 6.37 -9.59 4.17
N ASP A 178 7.40 -10.40 3.92
CA ASP A 178 7.27 -11.84 3.67
C ASP A 178 6.93 -12.64 4.95
N ASN A 179 5.99 -12.11 5.72
CA ASN A 179 5.49 -12.61 6.99
C ASN A 179 4.00 -12.92 6.86
N ARG A 180 3.45 -13.65 7.83
CA ARG A 180 2.04 -14.09 7.79
C ARG A 180 1.04 -13.01 8.14
N SER A 181 1.46 -12.01 8.92
CA SER A 181 0.65 -10.90 9.45
C SER A 181 0.87 -9.64 8.63
N ASP A 182 -0.18 -8.82 8.52
CA ASP A 182 -0.14 -7.50 7.88
C ASP A 182 0.36 -6.40 8.83
N PHE A 183 0.45 -6.66 10.14
CA PHE A 183 0.88 -5.71 11.18
C PHE A 183 0.15 -4.35 11.11
N ASN A 184 -1.17 -4.43 10.97
CA ASN A 184 -2.08 -3.33 10.68
C ASN A 184 -3.14 -3.12 11.76
N ALA A 185 -2.98 -3.66 12.97
CA ALA A 185 -3.95 -3.47 14.05
C ALA A 185 -3.94 -2.03 14.60
N ASN A 186 -5.05 -1.59 15.18
CA ASN A 186 -5.14 -0.25 15.77
C ASN A 186 -4.03 -0.04 16.83
N GLY A 187 -3.31 1.08 16.73
CA GLY A 187 -2.22 1.44 17.64
C GLY A 187 -0.90 0.70 17.40
N GLU A 188 -0.90 -0.30 16.51
CA GLU A 188 0.26 -1.14 16.24
C GLU A 188 1.39 -0.32 15.62
N LYS A 189 2.59 -0.54 16.17
CA LYS A 189 3.85 -0.10 15.58
C LYS A 189 4.63 -1.36 15.27
N ALA A 190 5.25 -1.41 14.11
CA ALA A 190 6.06 -2.56 13.74
C ALA A 190 7.34 -2.14 13.02
N VAL A 191 8.39 -2.94 13.22
CA VAL A 191 9.67 -2.78 12.56
C VAL A 191 10.04 -4.10 11.91
N PHE A 192 10.30 -4.04 10.61
CA PHE A 192 10.81 -5.13 9.79
C PHE A 192 12.28 -4.92 9.50
N PHE A 193 13.06 -5.99 9.67
CA PHE A 193 14.43 -6.10 9.19
C PHE A 193 14.53 -7.31 8.27
N GLY A 194 15.10 -7.12 7.09
CA GLY A 194 15.32 -8.18 6.11
C GLY A 194 16.70 -8.09 5.49
N ALA A 195 17.30 -9.26 5.24
CA ALA A 195 18.55 -9.38 4.49
C ALA A 195 18.43 -10.51 3.47
N MET A 196 18.76 -10.22 2.21
CA MET A 196 18.90 -11.22 1.14
C MET A 196 20.33 -11.19 0.61
N TYR A 197 20.90 -12.35 0.34
CA TYR A 197 22.23 -12.53 -0.22
C TYR A 197 22.15 -13.24 -1.57
N ASP A 198 22.68 -12.60 -2.61
CA ASP A 198 22.82 -13.13 -3.96
C ASP A 198 23.99 -14.13 -4.01
N LEU A 199 23.68 -15.37 -4.39
CA LEU A 199 24.63 -16.47 -4.44
C LEU A 199 25.47 -16.51 -5.73
N LYS A 200 25.45 -15.45 -6.56
CA LYS A 200 26.29 -15.35 -7.77
C LYS A 200 27.78 -15.56 -7.51
N ASN A 201 28.30 -15.14 -6.36
CA ASN A 201 29.71 -15.34 -5.98
C ASN A 201 30.04 -16.80 -5.60
N TRP A 202 29.03 -17.66 -5.55
CA TRP A 202 29.14 -19.09 -5.25
C TRP A 202 28.82 -19.96 -6.48
N ASN A 203 28.91 -19.40 -7.70
CA ASN A 203 28.51 -20.06 -8.95
C ASN A 203 27.05 -20.55 -8.96
N LEU A 204 26.17 -19.89 -8.20
CA LEU A 204 24.73 -20.15 -8.19
C LEU A 204 23.95 -18.89 -8.64
N PRO A 205 24.22 -18.37 -9.86
CA PRO A 205 23.49 -17.20 -10.36
C PRO A 205 21.99 -17.49 -10.42
N GLY A 206 21.18 -16.51 -9.98
CA GLY A 206 19.73 -16.64 -9.92
C GLY A 206 19.20 -17.26 -8.61
N PHE A 207 20.07 -17.76 -7.73
CA PHE A 207 19.70 -18.15 -6.38
C PHE A 207 20.03 -17.02 -5.38
N ALA A 208 19.13 -16.83 -4.42
CA ALA A 208 19.35 -15.95 -3.27
C ALA A 208 18.81 -16.63 -2.01
N ILE A 209 19.45 -16.35 -0.88
CA ILE A 209 19.05 -16.80 0.45
C ILE A 209 18.90 -15.58 1.34
N GLY A 210 17.93 -15.60 2.25
CA GLY A 210 17.80 -14.53 3.21
C GLY A 210 16.98 -14.90 4.42
N ALA A 211 16.89 -13.96 5.32
CA ALA A 211 16.08 -14.03 6.53
C ALA A 211 15.46 -12.66 6.78
N SER A 212 14.29 -12.67 7.41
CA SER A 212 13.63 -11.47 7.88
C SER A 212 13.07 -11.67 9.28
N TYR A 213 12.87 -10.57 9.98
CA TYR A 213 12.30 -10.53 11.32
C TYR A 213 11.41 -9.29 11.45
N VAL A 214 10.27 -9.46 12.12
CA VAL A 214 9.37 -8.37 12.47
C VAL A 214 9.19 -8.34 13.98
N TYR A 215 9.31 -7.15 14.55
CA TYR A 215 8.91 -6.87 15.92
C TYR A 215 7.78 -5.84 15.92
N ALA A 216 6.67 -6.17 16.57
CA ALA A 216 5.49 -5.31 16.64
C ALA A 216 4.96 -5.20 18.07
N TRP A 217 4.37 -4.05 18.39
CA TRP A 217 3.87 -3.73 19.74
C TRP A 217 2.71 -2.74 19.70
N ASP A 218 2.05 -2.57 20.86
CA ASP A 218 0.92 -1.66 21.11
C ASP A 218 -0.38 -1.94 20.32
N ALA A 219 -0.49 -3.07 19.64
CA ALA A 219 -1.74 -3.48 18.98
C ALA A 219 -2.90 -3.54 19.98
N LYS A 220 -4.02 -2.93 19.61
CA LYS A 220 -5.25 -2.84 20.40
C LYS A 220 -6.40 -3.57 19.68
N PRO A 221 -7.38 -4.11 20.43
CA PRO A 221 -8.61 -4.60 19.83
C PRO A 221 -9.43 -3.47 19.21
N ALA A 222 -10.40 -3.84 18.36
CA ALA A 222 -11.47 -2.95 17.92
C ALA A 222 -12.25 -2.38 19.12
N THR A 223 -12.85 -1.20 18.93
CA THR A 223 -13.61 -0.46 19.96
C THR A 223 -15.09 -0.37 19.62
#